data_AF-A0A8D0A0G3-F1
#
_entry.id   AF-A0A8D0A0G3-F1
#
_cell.length_a   1.000
_cell.length_b   1.000
_cell.length_c   1.000
_cell.angle_alpha   90.00
_cell.angle_beta   90.00
_cell.angle_gamma   90.00
#
_symmetry.space_group_name_H-M   'P 1'
#
loop_
_entity.id
_entity.type
_entity.pdbx_description
1 polymer ?
#
loop_
_entity_poly.entity_id
_entity_poly.type
_entity_poly.pdbx_seq_one_letter_code
_entity_poly.pdbx_strand_id
1 'polypeptide(L)'
;LLRWNLFIKYITAGCVLMLTTLSCTSTGLPVRTVSTEKCGDFKNLLGNLRELLRLRSDVLCHGIASDTMEVRTTSDTVLACAPILTQNSSCMMQRNSSFNESKCLTNIMKDLAHYDAAIKSYINSSLRSPEEEVALRPTLGIIQSLMKNCFLMPNGVNNSSEEDAAQMWGYDTFSNRQKMCKKMRGFHVRTITINRAMGYISSGEHRK
;
A
#
# COMPACT_ATOMS: atom_id res chain seq x y z
N LEU A 1 -28.37 -46.81 15.79
CA LEU A 1 -28.76 -46.10 14.55
C LEU A 1 -29.66 -44.87 14.79
N LEU A 2 -30.71 -44.91 15.64
CA LEU A 2 -31.59 -43.73 15.85
C LEU A 2 -30.94 -42.52 16.56
N ARG A 3 -29.98 -42.73 17.47
CA ARG A 3 -29.27 -41.63 18.17
C ARG A 3 -28.31 -40.81 17.29
N TRP A 4 -27.77 -41.42 16.23
CA TRP A 4 -26.85 -40.76 15.28
C TRP A 4 -27.61 -39.86 14.29
N ASN A 5 -28.80 -40.30 13.87
CA ASN A 5 -29.67 -39.54 12.95
C ASN A 5 -30.26 -38.27 13.58
N LEU A 6 -30.44 -38.23 14.91
CA LEU A 6 -30.85 -37.01 15.61
C LEU A 6 -29.69 -35.98 15.67
N PHE A 7 -28.46 -36.43 15.91
CA PHE A 7 -27.28 -35.57 16.01
C PHE A 7 -26.95 -34.88 14.68
N ILE A 8 -27.11 -35.60 13.56
CA ILE A 8 -26.91 -35.04 12.21
C ILE A 8 -27.96 -33.95 11.90
N LYS A 9 -29.24 -34.18 12.24
CA LYS A 9 -30.31 -33.19 12.00
C LYS A 9 -30.11 -31.89 12.77
N TYR A 10 -29.63 -31.96 14.02
CA TYR A 10 -29.34 -30.77 14.83
C TYR A 10 -28.15 -29.96 14.30
N ILE A 11 -27.10 -30.62 13.80
CA ILE A 11 -25.94 -29.93 13.20
C ILE A 11 -26.34 -29.24 11.89
N THR A 12 -27.14 -29.89 11.04
CA THR A 12 -27.59 -29.28 9.77
C THR A 12 -28.54 -28.08 9.98
N ALA A 13 -29.41 -28.11 11.00
CA ALA A 13 -30.30 -27.00 11.29
C ALA A 13 -29.55 -25.78 11.87
N GLY A 14 -28.51 -26.01 12.68
CA GLY A 14 -27.64 -24.95 13.19
C GLY A 14 -26.77 -24.29 12.11
N CYS A 15 -26.28 -25.06 11.14
CA CYS A 15 -25.49 -24.53 10.02
C CYS A 15 -26.32 -23.67 9.05
N VAL A 16 -27.60 -23.99 8.83
CA VAL A 16 -28.48 -23.18 7.96
C VAL A 16 -28.83 -21.84 8.61
N LEU A 17 -29.02 -21.78 9.93
CA LEU A 17 -29.30 -20.54 10.66
C LEU A 17 -28.09 -19.58 10.74
N MET A 18 -26.86 -20.09 10.69
CA MET A 18 -25.63 -19.27 10.65
C MET A 18 -25.30 -18.74 9.25
N LEU A 19 -25.85 -19.33 8.18
CA LEU A 19 -25.68 -18.83 6.81
C LEU A 19 -26.61 -17.65 6.49
N THR A 20 -27.71 -17.49 7.23
CA THR A 20 -28.68 -16.39 7.01
C THR A 20 -28.32 -15.08 7.72
N THR A 21 -27.30 -15.04 8.58
CA THR A 21 -26.93 -13.83 9.35
C THR A 21 -25.67 -13.12 8.85
N LEU A 22 -25.05 -13.60 7.77
CA LEU A 22 -23.74 -13.10 7.30
C LEU A 22 -23.71 -12.63 5.84
N SER A 23 -24.86 -12.39 5.21
CA SER A 23 -24.92 -11.71 3.92
C SER A 23 -24.86 -10.18 4.10
N CYS A 24 -23.72 -9.67 4.57
CA CYS A 24 -23.31 -8.31 4.24
C CYS A 24 -22.78 -8.33 2.80
N THR A 25 -23.69 -8.28 1.83
CA THR A 25 -23.30 -7.95 0.45
C THR A 25 -22.90 -6.48 0.44
N SER A 26 -21.59 -6.22 0.56
CA SER A 26 -21.02 -4.92 0.26
C SER A 26 -21.24 -4.65 -1.23
N THR A 27 -22.26 -3.87 -1.56
CA THR A 27 -22.40 -3.30 -2.88
C THR A 27 -21.39 -2.18 -3.00
N GLY A 28 -20.24 -2.46 -3.62
CA GLY A 28 -19.33 -1.41 -4.05
C GLY A 28 -20.05 -0.55 -5.09
N LEU A 29 -20.47 0.66 -4.70
CA LEU A 29 -20.93 1.65 -5.67
C LEU A 29 -19.75 1.97 -6.61
N PRO A 30 -19.99 2.17 -7.92
CA PRO A 30 -18.96 2.67 -8.81
C PRO A 30 -18.43 3.99 -8.24
N VAL A 31 -17.14 4.01 -7.93
CA VAL A 31 -16.44 5.20 -7.45
C VAL A 31 -16.66 6.29 -8.49
N ARG A 32 -17.36 7.37 -8.11
CA ARG A 32 -17.40 8.58 -8.92
C ARG A 32 -15.97 9.05 -9.09
N THR A 33 -15.49 9.07 -10.32
CA THR A 33 -14.23 9.72 -10.68
C THR A 33 -14.43 11.23 -10.56
N VAL A 34 -14.37 11.75 -9.34
CA VAL A 34 -14.13 13.18 -9.14
C VAL A 34 -12.72 13.44 -9.64
N SER A 35 -12.58 14.38 -10.58
CA SER A 35 -11.34 14.73 -11.28
C SER A 35 -10.14 14.82 -10.32
N THR A 36 -9.41 13.71 -10.24
CA THR A 36 -8.02 13.60 -9.82
C THR A 36 -7.11 13.71 -11.06
N GLU A 37 -7.50 14.49 -12.08
CA GLU A 37 -6.71 14.63 -13.32
C GLU A 37 -5.30 15.14 -13.07
N LYS A 38 -5.06 15.83 -11.94
CA LYS A 38 -3.72 16.28 -11.52
C LYS A 38 -2.89 15.19 -10.84
N CYS A 39 -3.50 14.27 -10.10
CA CYS A 39 -2.76 13.31 -9.31
C CYS A 39 -2.71 11.97 -10.05
N GLY A 40 -1.54 11.67 -10.65
CA GLY A 40 -1.33 10.50 -11.50
C GLY A 40 -1.83 9.17 -10.90
N ASP A 41 -2.01 8.17 -11.76
CA ASP A 41 -2.71 6.94 -11.39
C ASP A 41 -1.90 6.09 -10.38
N PHE A 42 -2.23 6.18 -9.09
CA PHE A 42 -1.70 5.29 -8.05
C PHE A 42 -1.95 3.80 -8.33
N LYS A 43 -2.92 3.46 -9.21
CA LYS A 43 -3.10 2.09 -9.69
C LYS A 43 -1.96 1.67 -10.59
N ASN A 44 -1.39 2.58 -11.37
CA ASN A 44 -0.21 2.32 -12.21
C ASN A 44 1.02 1.98 -11.33
N LEU A 45 1.21 2.69 -10.21
CA LEU A 45 2.25 2.35 -9.23
C LEU A 45 2.03 0.94 -8.65
N LEU A 46 0.79 0.62 -8.26
CA LEU A 46 0.45 -0.70 -7.74
C LEU A 46 0.71 -1.81 -8.77
N GLY A 47 0.32 -1.57 -10.02
CA GLY A 47 0.57 -2.47 -11.15
C GLY A 47 2.07 -2.70 -11.34
N ASN A 48 2.86 -1.64 -11.42
CA ASN A 48 4.31 -1.76 -11.60
C ASN A 48 5.00 -2.50 -10.45
N LEU A 49 4.59 -2.27 -9.20
CA LEU A 49 5.12 -3.01 -8.06
C LEU A 49 4.73 -4.49 -8.10
N ARG A 50 3.51 -4.81 -8.55
CA ARG A 50 3.08 -6.19 -8.75
C ARG A 50 3.91 -6.88 -9.83
N GLU A 51 4.14 -6.21 -10.96
CA GLU A 51 4.97 -6.72 -12.05
C GLU A 51 6.44 -6.90 -11.62
N LEU A 52 7.00 -5.93 -10.89
CA LEU A 52 8.36 -6.00 -10.34
C LEU A 52 8.53 -7.21 -9.41
N LEU A 53 7.58 -7.44 -8.50
CA LEU A 53 7.68 -8.49 -7.49
C LEU A 53 7.27 -9.88 -7.99
N ARG A 54 6.48 -9.95 -9.07
CA ARG A 54 5.98 -11.21 -9.63
C ARG A 54 6.75 -11.64 -10.88
N LEU A 55 6.83 -10.77 -11.90
CA LEU A 55 7.45 -11.12 -13.18
C LEU A 55 8.96 -10.88 -13.18
N ARG A 56 9.45 -9.87 -12.44
CA ARG A 56 10.89 -9.57 -12.31
C ARG A 56 11.46 -9.94 -10.94
N SER A 57 10.80 -10.89 -10.28
CA SER A 57 11.24 -11.42 -8.99
C SER A 57 12.59 -12.12 -9.09
N ASP A 58 12.87 -12.73 -10.23
CA ASP A 58 14.12 -13.38 -10.59
C ASP A 58 15.29 -12.40 -10.83
N VAL A 59 15.02 -11.10 -10.89
CA VAL A 59 16.05 -10.05 -10.95
C VAL A 59 16.33 -9.51 -9.55
N LEU A 60 15.29 -8.96 -8.90
CA LEU A 60 15.44 -8.22 -7.64
C LEU A 60 15.36 -9.11 -6.39
N CYS A 61 14.60 -10.19 -6.45
CA CYS A 61 14.38 -11.12 -5.34
C CYS A 61 15.03 -12.50 -5.60
N HIS A 62 15.94 -12.59 -6.57
CA HIS A 62 16.58 -13.84 -6.95
C HIS A 62 17.31 -14.50 -5.77
N GLY A 63 17.00 -15.79 -5.53
CA GLY A 63 17.60 -16.57 -4.46
C GLY A 63 17.18 -16.12 -3.04
N ILE A 64 16.18 -15.24 -2.92
CA ILE A 64 15.67 -14.75 -1.64
C ILE A 64 14.37 -15.50 -1.32
N ALA A 65 14.48 -16.58 -0.53
CA ALA A 65 13.35 -17.43 -0.16
C ALA A 65 12.42 -16.81 0.90
N SER A 66 12.91 -15.82 1.66
CA SER A 66 12.11 -15.14 2.68
C SER A 66 10.95 -14.41 2.02
N ASP A 67 9.73 -14.54 2.57
CA ASP A 67 8.50 -13.81 2.22
C ASP A 67 8.36 -12.47 2.96
N THR A 68 9.27 -12.20 3.91
CA THR A 68 9.22 -11.02 4.78
C THR A 68 9.24 -9.70 4.01
N MET A 69 8.61 -8.70 4.61
CA MET A 69 8.60 -7.32 4.12
C MET A 69 9.10 -6.37 5.21
N GLU A 70 9.64 -5.23 4.79
CA GLU A 70 10.09 -4.19 5.69
C GLU A 70 9.46 -2.85 5.28
N VAL A 71 8.66 -2.28 6.16
CA VAL A 71 8.09 -0.93 5.99
C VAL A 71 8.69 -0.05 7.08
N ARG A 72 9.88 0.45 6.83
CA ARG A 72 10.56 1.42 7.70
C ARG A 72 10.41 2.82 7.12
N THR A 73 9.25 3.41 7.36
CA THR A 73 8.96 4.81 7.02
C THR A 73 8.63 5.55 8.31
N THR A 74 8.96 6.84 8.39
CA THR A 74 8.58 7.71 9.53
C THR A 74 7.15 8.25 9.39
N SER A 75 6.40 7.76 8.41
CA SER A 75 5.03 8.13 8.09
C SER A 75 4.04 7.26 8.86
N ASP A 76 3.00 7.91 9.39
CA ASP A 76 1.88 7.22 10.04
C ASP A 76 0.75 6.96 9.04
N THR A 77 1.07 6.63 7.79
CA THR A 77 0.08 6.55 6.69
C THR A 77 -1.09 5.61 6.99
N VAL A 78 -0.86 4.49 7.69
CA VAL A 78 -1.97 3.59 8.08
C VAL A 78 -2.97 4.34 8.96
N LEU A 79 -2.48 5.05 9.98
CA LEU A 79 -3.32 5.76 10.95
C LEU A 79 -3.92 7.02 10.35
N ALA A 80 -3.11 7.82 9.65
CA ALA A 80 -3.53 9.07 9.04
C ALA A 80 -4.57 8.89 7.94
N CYS A 81 -4.53 7.75 7.23
CA CYS A 81 -5.46 7.43 6.15
C CYS A 81 -6.54 6.42 6.54
N ALA A 82 -6.61 5.99 7.81
CA ALA A 82 -7.66 5.11 8.25
C ALA A 82 -9.01 5.86 8.28
N PRO A 83 -10.09 5.28 7.73
CA PRO A 83 -11.43 5.79 7.98
C PRO A 83 -11.74 5.61 9.48
N ILE A 84 -12.39 6.59 10.10
CA ILE A 84 -12.75 6.48 11.52
C ILE A 84 -13.89 5.48 11.69
N LEU A 85 -13.58 4.37 12.36
CA LEU A 85 -14.56 3.42 12.88
C LEU A 85 -15.15 4.00 14.18
N THR A 86 -16.29 4.69 14.09
CA THR A 86 -17.06 4.94 15.32
C THR A 86 -17.63 3.60 15.80
N GLN A 87 -17.47 3.28 17.09
CA GLN A 87 -17.66 1.94 17.69
C GLN A 87 -19.09 1.34 17.61
N ASN A 88 -20.02 1.92 16.84
CA ASN A 88 -21.38 1.44 16.67
C ASN A 88 -21.73 1.26 15.18
N SER A 89 -21.09 0.32 14.50
CA SER A 89 -21.39 0.01 13.10
C SER A 89 -22.33 -1.19 12.97
N SER A 90 -23.62 -0.96 13.25
CA SER A 90 -24.64 -1.53 12.37
C SER A 90 -24.50 -0.77 11.06
N CYS A 91 -24.31 -1.46 9.93
CA CYS A 91 -24.23 -0.83 8.60
C CYS A 91 -25.36 0.19 8.45
N MET A 92 -25.05 1.39 7.95
CA MET A 92 -25.89 2.59 7.88
C MET A 92 -25.79 3.53 9.10
N MET A 93 -24.81 4.43 9.10
CA MET A 93 -25.04 5.85 9.41
C MET A 93 -23.88 6.69 8.89
N GLN A 94 -24.18 7.51 7.89
CA GLN A 94 -23.31 8.58 7.40
C GLN A 94 -23.19 9.61 8.52
N ARG A 95 -21.98 9.82 9.04
CA ARG A 95 -21.69 10.81 10.08
C ARG A 95 -20.36 11.48 9.77
N ASN A 96 -20.33 12.79 10.03
CA ASN A 96 -19.17 13.68 9.93
C ASN A 96 -17.87 12.95 10.26
N SER A 97 -17.05 12.71 9.24
CA SER A 97 -15.77 12.05 9.39
C SER A 97 -14.76 13.03 9.98
N SER A 98 -14.10 12.70 11.09
CA SER A 98 -12.89 13.40 11.55
C SER A 98 -11.65 13.10 10.70
N PHE A 99 -11.84 12.50 9.52
CA PHE A 99 -10.79 12.17 8.57
C PHE A 99 -10.12 13.43 8.05
N ASN A 100 -8.82 13.54 8.27
CA ASN A 100 -8.04 14.69 7.81
C ASN A 100 -7.38 14.33 6.47
N GLU A 101 -8.03 14.73 5.37
CA GLU A 101 -7.55 14.52 4.00
C GLU A 101 -6.12 15.04 3.80
N SER A 102 -5.83 16.25 4.29
CA SER A 102 -4.50 16.86 4.19
C SER A 102 -3.44 16.02 4.93
N LYS A 103 -3.72 15.58 6.17
CA LYS A 103 -2.81 14.74 6.95
C LYS A 103 -2.55 13.39 6.28
N CYS A 104 -3.58 12.77 5.70
CA CYS A 104 -3.41 11.54 4.92
C CYS A 104 -2.48 11.78 3.71
N LEU A 105 -2.78 12.78 2.89
CA LEU A 105 -1.98 13.14 1.71
C LEU A 105 -0.52 13.47 2.07
N THR A 106 -0.26 14.22 3.14
CA THR A 106 1.10 14.49 3.61
C THR A 106 1.86 13.23 3.97
N ASN A 107 1.23 12.24 4.62
CA ASN A 107 1.88 10.98 4.96
C ASN A 107 2.13 10.10 3.72
N ILE A 108 1.22 10.11 2.75
CA ILE A 108 1.44 9.46 1.44
C ILE A 108 2.66 10.07 0.74
N MET A 109 2.79 11.40 0.74
CA MET A 109 3.95 12.07 0.15
C MET A 109 5.26 11.67 0.86
N LYS A 110 5.25 11.55 2.19
CA LYS A 110 6.43 11.07 2.95
C LYS A 110 6.80 9.63 2.60
N ASP A 111 5.82 8.75 2.40
CA ASP A 111 6.08 7.38 1.91
C ASP A 111 6.75 7.43 0.54
N LEU A 112 6.20 8.17 -0.41
CA LEU A 112 6.74 8.29 -1.77
C LEU A 112 8.18 8.83 -1.75
N ALA A 113 8.44 9.89 -0.98
CA ALA A 113 9.78 10.45 -0.84
C ALA A 113 10.78 9.45 -0.24
N HIS A 114 10.37 8.68 0.77
CA HIS A 114 11.21 7.63 1.35
C HIS A 114 11.59 6.56 0.30
N TYR A 115 10.62 6.10 -0.49
CA TYR A 115 10.89 5.08 -1.50
C TYR A 115 11.68 5.63 -2.71
N ASP A 116 11.48 6.90 -3.10
CA ASP A 116 12.33 7.56 -4.11
C ASP A 116 13.79 7.61 -3.65
N ALA A 117 14.06 8.08 -2.44
CA ALA A 117 15.40 8.14 -1.87
C ALA A 117 16.04 6.75 -1.74
N ALA A 118 15.26 5.76 -1.26
CA ALA A 118 15.71 4.37 -1.16
C ALA A 118 16.11 3.79 -2.52
N ILE A 119 15.27 3.93 -3.54
CA ILE A 119 15.53 3.38 -4.88
C ILE A 119 16.74 4.08 -5.53
N LYS A 120 16.82 5.42 -5.46
CA LYS A 120 17.99 6.16 -5.97
C LYS A 120 19.28 5.73 -5.32
N SER A 121 19.29 5.68 -3.98
CA SER A 121 20.47 5.29 -3.23
C SER A 121 20.91 3.85 -3.57
N TYR A 122 19.95 2.93 -3.76
CA TYR A 122 20.27 1.55 -4.15
C TYR A 122 20.88 1.45 -5.53
N ILE A 123 20.29 2.14 -6.52
CA ILE A 123 20.80 2.16 -7.89
C ILE A 123 22.23 2.72 -7.93
N ASN A 124 22.52 3.71 -7.08
CA ASN A 124 23.86 4.29 -6.94
C ASN A 124 24.82 3.44 -6.09
N SER A 125 24.35 2.34 -5.49
CA SER A 125 25.17 1.42 -4.69
C SER A 125 25.77 0.30 -5.55
N SER A 126 26.50 -0.62 -4.92
CA SER A 126 27.00 -1.81 -5.61
C SER A 126 25.86 -2.78 -5.90
N LEU A 127 25.47 -2.88 -7.17
CA LEU A 127 24.48 -3.84 -7.67
C LEU A 127 25.14 -5.18 -8.02
N ARG A 128 24.38 -6.27 -7.95
CA ARG A 128 24.85 -7.56 -8.50
C ARG A 128 24.78 -7.53 -10.03
N SER A 129 23.78 -6.85 -10.59
CA SER A 129 23.49 -6.86 -12.02
C SER A 129 22.88 -5.53 -12.50
N PRO A 130 23.21 -5.03 -13.71
CA PRO A 130 22.59 -3.82 -14.26
C PRO A 130 21.08 -3.97 -14.49
N GLU A 131 20.58 -5.20 -14.64
CA GLU A 131 19.15 -5.51 -14.78
C GLU A 131 18.33 -5.06 -13.57
N GLU A 132 18.94 -4.96 -12.38
CA GLU A 132 18.27 -4.48 -11.17
C GLU A 132 17.86 -3.01 -11.29
N GLU A 133 18.74 -2.18 -11.85
CA GLU A 133 18.42 -0.79 -12.15
C GLU A 133 17.31 -0.71 -13.21
N VAL A 134 17.42 -1.47 -14.29
CA VAL A 134 16.41 -1.53 -15.36
C VAL A 134 15.05 -1.94 -14.81
N ALA A 135 15.02 -2.87 -13.85
CA ALA A 135 13.79 -3.31 -13.19
C ALA A 135 13.18 -2.21 -12.30
N LEU A 136 14.00 -1.42 -11.61
CA LEU A 136 13.56 -0.39 -10.65
C LEU A 136 13.22 0.96 -11.30
N ARG A 137 13.84 1.31 -12.44
CA ARG A 137 13.64 2.60 -13.13
C ARG A 137 12.17 2.94 -13.41
N PRO A 138 11.30 2.02 -13.88
CA PRO A 138 9.88 2.31 -14.09
C PRO A 138 9.17 2.74 -12.80
N THR A 139 9.41 2.03 -11.70
CA THR A 139 8.85 2.35 -10.39
C THR A 139 9.31 3.74 -9.93
N LEU A 140 10.61 4.02 -10.06
CA LEU A 140 11.19 5.32 -9.71
C LEU A 140 10.54 6.47 -10.48
N GLY A 141 10.37 6.33 -11.80
CA GLY A 141 9.74 7.34 -12.64
C GLY A 141 8.29 7.61 -12.26
N ILE A 142 7.54 6.57 -11.88
CA ILE A 142 6.15 6.72 -11.43
C ILE A 142 6.09 7.47 -10.08
N ILE A 143 6.95 7.13 -9.13
CA ILE A 143 7.02 7.83 -7.83
C ILE A 143 7.28 9.32 -8.05
N GLN A 144 8.27 9.67 -8.89
CA GLN A 144 8.63 11.06 -9.16
C GLN A 144 7.51 11.83 -9.85
N SER A 145 6.81 11.18 -10.79
CA SER A 145 5.62 11.74 -11.43
C SER A 145 4.50 12.01 -10.43
N LEU A 146 4.21 11.04 -9.54
CA LEU A 146 3.22 11.21 -8.47
C LEU A 146 3.60 12.35 -7.53
N MET A 147 4.85 12.39 -7.05
CA MET A 147 5.33 13.46 -6.17
C MET A 147 5.17 14.85 -6.80
N LYS A 148 5.52 14.99 -8.08
CA LYS A 148 5.43 16.26 -8.82
C LYS A 148 3.99 16.71 -9.10
N ASN A 149 3.13 15.76 -9.47
CA ASN A 149 1.81 16.08 -10.01
C ASN A 149 0.71 16.07 -8.92
N CYS A 150 0.87 15.26 -7.88
CA CYS A 150 -0.12 15.10 -6.80
C CYS A 150 0.04 16.07 -5.64
N PHE A 151 1.27 16.54 -5.37
CA PHE A 151 1.56 17.29 -4.16
C PHE A 151 2.21 18.63 -4.52
N LEU A 152 1.53 19.73 -4.22
CA LEU A 152 2.15 21.06 -4.23
C LEU A 152 3.03 21.12 -2.98
N MET A 153 4.35 20.99 -3.14
CA MET A 153 5.29 21.23 -2.04
C MET A 153 5.13 22.68 -1.57
N PRO A 154 4.75 22.95 -0.31
CA PRO A 154 5.13 24.21 0.30
C PRO A 154 6.65 24.18 0.41
N ASN A 155 7.31 25.22 -0.10
CA ASN A 155 8.76 25.37 0.00
C ASN A 155 9.23 25.07 1.44
N GLY A 156 10.15 24.12 1.60
CA GLY A 156 10.89 23.95 2.86
C GLY A 156 10.53 22.76 3.76
N VAL A 157 10.01 21.64 3.24
CA VAL A 157 10.12 20.37 4.00
C VAL A 157 11.54 19.86 3.82
N ASN A 158 12.40 20.09 4.82
CA ASN A 158 13.75 19.52 4.86
C ASN A 158 13.67 18.00 4.72
N ASN A 159 14.29 17.48 3.66
CA ASN A 159 14.44 16.05 3.40
C ASN A 159 15.42 15.45 4.41
N SER A 160 14.97 15.20 5.65
CA SER A 160 15.74 14.38 6.60
C SER A 160 15.92 12.92 6.14
N SER A 161 15.52 12.58 4.91
CA SER A 161 15.53 11.22 4.36
C SER A 161 16.77 10.93 3.49
N GLU A 162 17.50 11.94 3.05
CA GLU A 162 18.63 11.76 2.13
C GLU A 162 19.88 11.18 2.85
N GLU A 163 20.14 11.62 4.08
CA GLU A 163 21.28 11.17 4.88
C GLU A 163 21.10 9.71 5.37
N ASP A 164 19.89 9.36 5.81
CA ASP A 164 19.51 7.98 6.17
C ASP A 164 19.56 7.03 4.96
N ALA A 165 19.24 7.52 3.76
CA ALA A 165 19.29 6.71 2.55
C ALA A 165 20.73 6.40 2.10
N ALA A 166 21.68 7.33 2.32
CA ALA A 166 23.08 7.14 1.97
C ALA A 166 23.76 6.03 2.79
N GLN A 167 23.37 5.87 4.05
CA GLN A 167 23.91 4.81 4.94
C GLN A 167 23.13 3.49 4.83
N MET A 168 22.15 3.39 3.94
CA MET A 168 21.20 2.28 3.90
C MET A 168 21.79 0.97 3.36
N TRP A 169 22.85 1.05 2.56
CA TRP A 169 23.43 -0.07 1.80
C TRP A 169 24.87 -0.34 2.25
N GLY A 170 25.21 -1.62 2.41
CA GLY A 170 26.57 -2.06 2.74
C GLY A 170 27.37 -2.42 1.48
N TYR A 171 28.48 -3.12 1.67
CA TYR A 171 29.31 -3.61 0.56
C TYR A 171 28.82 -4.93 -0.06
N ASP A 172 28.06 -5.74 0.70
CA ASP A 172 27.56 -7.03 0.23
C ASP A 172 26.32 -6.88 -0.65
N THR A 173 26.47 -7.21 -1.94
CA THR A 173 25.40 -7.10 -2.94
C THR A 173 24.24 -8.06 -2.67
N PHE A 174 24.49 -9.21 -2.01
CA PHE A 174 23.43 -10.15 -1.64
C PHE A 174 22.52 -9.56 -0.55
N SER A 175 23.10 -9.09 0.56
CA SER A 175 22.38 -8.45 1.67
C SER A 175 21.65 -7.18 1.22
N ASN A 176 22.27 -6.35 0.39
CA ASN A 176 21.63 -5.16 -0.17
C ASN A 176 20.41 -5.55 -1.02
N ARG A 177 20.55 -6.52 -1.91
CA ARG A 177 19.45 -7.02 -2.74
C ARG A 177 18.33 -7.63 -1.90
N GLN A 178 18.69 -8.40 -0.85
CA GLN A 178 17.73 -8.94 0.09
C GLN A 178 16.94 -7.83 0.80
N LYS A 179 17.62 -6.79 1.28
CA LYS A 179 17.00 -5.62 1.91
C LYS A 179 16.10 -4.86 0.92
N MET A 180 16.55 -4.65 -0.31
CA MET A 180 15.76 -3.99 -1.35
C MET A 180 14.51 -4.80 -1.72
N CYS A 181 14.63 -6.13 -1.88
CA CYS A 181 13.49 -7.01 -2.10
C CYS A 181 12.43 -6.88 -0.98
N LYS A 182 12.85 -6.90 0.30
CA LYS A 182 11.95 -6.71 1.45
C LYS A 182 11.29 -5.33 1.44
N LYS A 183 12.03 -4.28 1.09
CA LYS A 183 11.50 -2.91 0.95
C LYS A 183 10.47 -2.78 -0.16
N MET A 184 10.72 -3.36 -1.34
CA MET A 184 9.74 -3.32 -2.43
C MET A 184 8.46 -4.08 -2.11
N ARG A 185 8.55 -5.18 -1.35
CA ARG A 185 7.35 -5.88 -0.82
C ARG A 185 6.60 -5.04 0.19
N GLY A 186 7.31 -4.37 1.09
CA GLY A 186 6.73 -3.41 2.02
C GLY A 186 6.04 -2.27 1.27
N PHE A 187 6.65 -1.78 0.19
CA PHE A 187 6.09 -0.73 -0.64
C PHE A 187 4.84 -1.17 -1.38
N HIS A 188 4.80 -2.42 -1.87
CA HIS A 188 3.62 -2.99 -2.49
C HIS A 188 2.42 -2.96 -1.53
N VAL A 189 2.61 -3.44 -0.30
CA VAL A 189 1.57 -3.40 0.74
C VAL A 189 1.17 -1.95 1.08
N ARG A 190 2.16 -1.06 1.21
CA ARG A 190 1.88 0.36 1.46
C ARG A 190 1.05 0.99 0.34
N THR A 191 1.37 0.66 -0.91
CA THR A 191 0.67 1.16 -2.10
C THR A 191 -0.76 0.65 -2.19
N ILE A 192 -1.07 -0.56 -1.70
CA ILE A 192 -2.45 -1.03 -1.54
C ILE A 192 -3.23 -0.11 -0.59
N THR A 193 -2.65 0.22 0.56
CA THR A 193 -3.25 1.15 1.53
C THR A 193 -3.46 2.53 0.91
N ILE A 194 -2.47 3.05 0.19
CA ILE A 194 -2.56 4.33 -0.52
C ILE A 194 -3.71 4.30 -1.55
N ASN A 195 -3.80 3.26 -2.37
CA ASN A 195 -4.87 3.12 -3.36
C ASN A 195 -6.27 3.12 -2.72
N ARG A 196 -6.43 2.44 -1.58
CA ARG A 196 -7.69 2.46 -0.81
C ARG A 196 -8.01 3.86 -0.30
N ALA A 197 -7.03 4.56 0.27
CA ALA A 197 -7.20 5.92 0.77
C ALA A 197 -7.58 6.90 -0.36
N MET A 198 -6.91 6.82 -1.51
CA MET A 198 -7.23 7.64 -2.67
C MET A 198 -8.65 7.34 -3.19
N GLY A 199 -9.06 6.07 -3.21
CA GLY A 199 -10.44 5.70 -3.55
C GLY A 199 -11.48 6.30 -2.59
N TYR A 200 -11.20 6.25 -1.28
CA TYR A 200 -12.04 6.87 -0.26
C TYR A 200 -12.14 8.39 -0.43
N ILE A 201 -11.01 9.08 -0.64
CA ILE A 201 -10.97 10.52 -0.92
C ILE A 201 -11.75 10.87 -2.19
N SER A 202 -11.54 10.13 -3.28
CA SER A 202 -12.24 10.35 -4.56
C SER A 202 -13.76 10.14 -4.46
N SER A 203 -14.21 9.23 -3.58
CA SER A 203 -15.65 9.02 -3.35
C SER A 203 -16.34 10.20 -2.67
N GLY A 204 -15.57 11.07 -2.00
CA GLY A 204 -16.07 12.19 -1.20
C GLY A 204 -16.82 11.77 0.06
N GLU A 205 -16.76 10.49 0.45
CA GLU A 205 -17.47 9.95 1.62
C GLU A 205 -17.04 10.61 2.93
N HIS A 206 -15.81 11.10 3.02
CA HIS A 206 -15.31 11.83 4.19
C HIS A 206 -15.88 13.24 4.35
N ARG A 207 -16.48 13.82 3.30
CA ARG A 207 -17.07 15.18 3.33
C ARG A 207 -18.56 15.18 3.66
N LYS A 208 -19.13 14.00 3.91
CA LYS A 208 -20.54 13.73 4.12
C LYS A 208 -20.89 13.60 5.60
#